data_AF-A0A257KI37-F1
#
_entry.id   AF-A0A257KI37-F1
#
_cell.length_a   1.000
_cell.length_b   1.000
_cell.length_c   1.000
_cell.angle_alpha   90.00
_cell.angle_beta   90.00
_cell.angle_gamma   90.00
#
_symmetry.space_group_name_H-M   'P 1'
#
loop_
_entity.id
_entity.type
_entity.pdbx_description
1 polymer ?
#
loop_
_entity_poly.entity_id
_entity_poly.type
_entity_poly.pdbx_seq_one_letter_code
_entity_poly.pdbx_strand_id
1 'polypeptide(L)'
;MAMPAPPRITGLNENLAREVLELHTLGVAGGGGRYGPWGGYTQADVTALAAVLTGWRGPRPTDAAPDAGSADPFDPLWHQPGNKTVLGRNFAEGPQALREVLDGLARHPSTPRFIATKLARHFVADEPPLALVDRLAQRFAETDGDLSAVYRALIDAPEAWAMAPAKLKTPEEFVLSAARLLRLGDRLATRAPDAGLTALGQRPQAATSPAGWPDTASEWLGPEAVWQRVEWSVQVADRLGMAVDARTLAASSLGPLLGEASRQQIERAADAPQALALLLMAPEFQRR
;
A
#
# COMPACT_ATOMS: atom_id res chain seq x y z
N MET A 1 4.37 41.67 -38.65
CA MET A 1 5.33 40.82 -37.91
C MET A 1 4.72 40.56 -36.54
N ALA A 2 4.16 39.37 -36.30
CA ALA A 2 3.53 39.06 -35.02
C ALA A 2 4.63 38.80 -33.98
N MET A 3 4.59 39.49 -32.85
CA MET A 3 5.47 39.25 -31.71
C MET A 3 5.28 37.80 -31.22
N PRO A 4 6.36 37.03 -30.99
CA PRO A 4 6.22 35.73 -30.33
C PRO A 4 5.61 35.95 -28.95
N ALA A 5 4.58 35.16 -28.63
CA ALA A 5 4.02 35.17 -27.29
C ALA A 5 5.12 34.85 -26.28
N PRO A 6 5.24 35.59 -25.15
CA PRO A 6 6.23 35.28 -24.14
C PRO A 6 6.00 33.84 -23.67
N PRO A 7 7.07 33.06 -23.42
CA PRO A 7 6.92 31.74 -22.83
C PRO A 7 6.13 31.90 -21.53
N ARG A 8 5.06 31.14 -21.37
CA ARG A 8 4.34 31.06 -20.10
C ARG A 8 5.25 30.32 -19.13
N ILE A 9 6.16 31.04 -18.49
CA ILE A 9 6.95 30.51 -17.38
C ILE A 9 6.05 30.56 -16.14
N THR A 10 5.20 29.55 -16.00
CA THR A 10 4.80 29.07 -14.69
C THR A 10 5.78 27.95 -14.33
N GLY A 11 6.37 27.95 -13.14
CA GLY A 11 7.37 26.95 -12.74
C GLY A 11 6.89 25.51 -13.00
N LEU A 12 7.84 24.60 -13.26
CA LEU A 12 7.53 23.18 -13.45
C LEU A 12 6.87 22.62 -12.18
N ASN A 13 5.74 21.95 -12.32
CA ASN A 13 5.19 21.17 -11.23
C ASN A 13 6.00 19.88 -11.09
N GLU A 14 6.82 19.83 -10.05
CA GLU A 14 7.73 18.71 -9.77
C GLU A 14 7.08 17.57 -8.98
N ASN A 15 5.85 17.72 -8.51
CA ASN A 15 5.26 16.80 -7.54
C ASN A 15 5.18 15.36 -8.07
N LEU A 16 4.67 15.18 -9.30
CA LEU A 16 4.60 13.84 -9.90
C LEU A 16 5.98 13.24 -10.15
N ALA A 17 6.95 14.04 -10.61
CA ALA A 17 8.33 13.57 -10.80
C ALA A 17 8.94 13.10 -9.48
N ARG A 18 8.73 13.87 -8.41
CA ARG A 18 9.15 13.53 -7.06
C ARG A 18 8.49 12.26 -6.58
N GLU A 19 7.18 12.11 -6.73
CA GLU A 19 6.44 10.92 -6.34
C GLU A 19 6.89 9.68 -7.11
N VAL A 20 7.16 9.77 -8.41
CA VAL A 20 7.69 8.65 -9.21
C VAL A 20 9.03 8.17 -8.65
N LEU A 21 9.93 9.10 -8.32
CA LEU A 21 11.24 8.77 -7.74
C LEU A 21 11.11 8.26 -6.30
N GLU A 22 10.37 8.95 -5.45
CA GLU A 22 10.31 8.74 -4.00
C GLU A 22 9.40 7.58 -3.59
N LEU A 23 8.20 7.51 -4.16
CA LEU A 23 7.14 6.64 -3.67
C LEU A 23 6.98 5.36 -4.50
N HIS A 24 7.40 5.40 -5.76
CA HIS A 24 7.13 4.35 -6.74
C HIS A 24 8.38 3.62 -7.24
N THR A 25 9.59 4.19 -7.12
CA THR A 25 10.81 3.57 -7.66
C THR A 25 11.99 3.56 -6.70
N LEU A 26 12.73 4.66 -6.55
CA LEU A 26 14.06 4.66 -5.94
C LEU A 26 14.04 4.73 -4.41
N GLY A 27 12.98 5.27 -3.82
CA GLY A 27 12.98 5.70 -2.41
C GLY A 27 13.42 7.15 -2.26
N VAL A 28 13.54 7.65 -1.03
CA VAL A 28 13.83 9.08 -0.75
C VAL A 28 15.28 9.44 -1.09
N ALA A 29 15.51 10.64 -1.67
CA ALA A 29 16.80 11.08 -2.24
C ALA A 29 18.04 10.72 -1.42
N GLY A 30 18.05 11.06 -0.13
CA GLY A 30 19.19 10.87 0.78
C GLY A 30 19.25 9.51 1.46
N GLY A 31 18.34 8.58 1.13
CA GLY A 31 18.07 7.41 1.96
C GLY A 31 17.40 7.79 3.30
N GLY A 32 16.87 6.81 4.02
CA GLY A 32 16.23 7.03 5.32
C GLY A 32 14.73 7.32 5.23
N GLY A 33 14.14 7.11 4.06
CA GLY A 33 12.70 7.08 3.92
C GLY A 33 12.08 5.88 4.63
N ARG A 34 10.75 5.87 4.68
CA ARG A 34 9.95 4.78 5.28
C ARG A 34 10.48 3.41 4.89
N TYR A 35 10.83 3.16 3.63
CA TYR A 35 11.21 1.85 3.10
C TYR A 35 12.72 1.62 2.99
N GLY A 36 13.51 2.22 3.88
CA GLY A 36 14.95 1.94 3.99
C GLY A 36 15.84 3.02 3.37
N PRO A 37 17.15 2.75 3.27
CA PRO A 37 18.16 3.72 2.85
C PRO A 37 18.25 3.90 1.33
N TRP A 38 17.26 3.42 0.57
CA TRP A 38 17.26 3.47 -0.89
C TRP A 38 16.98 4.88 -1.40
N GLY A 39 17.59 5.22 -2.54
CA GLY A 39 17.48 6.54 -3.17
C GLY A 39 18.53 6.69 -4.27
N GLY A 40 19.19 7.85 -4.32
CA GLY A 40 20.27 8.10 -5.26
C GLY A 40 19.91 9.01 -6.43
N TYR A 41 19.01 9.97 -6.21
CA TYR A 41 18.70 11.03 -7.17
C TYR A 41 18.85 12.40 -6.50
N THR A 42 18.98 13.43 -7.32
CA THR A 42 19.17 14.82 -6.89
C THR A 42 17.93 15.65 -7.20
N GLN A 43 17.87 16.87 -6.65
CA GLN A 43 16.84 17.84 -7.05
C GLN A 43 16.87 18.13 -8.57
N ALA A 44 18.05 18.11 -9.19
CA ALA A 44 18.16 18.29 -10.65
C ALA A 44 17.48 17.14 -11.42
N ASP A 45 17.56 15.92 -10.91
CA ASP A 45 16.86 14.76 -11.50
C ASP A 45 15.35 14.89 -11.38
N VAL A 46 14.84 15.44 -10.27
CA VAL A 46 13.42 15.75 -10.09
C VAL A 46 12.97 16.76 -11.13
N THR A 47 13.69 17.88 -11.27
CA THR A 47 13.37 18.93 -12.25
C THR A 47 13.44 18.39 -13.68
N ALA A 48 14.45 17.58 -14.00
CA ALA A 48 14.62 16.98 -15.32
C ALA A 48 13.52 15.97 -15.66
N LEU A 49 13.12 15.13 -14.70
CA LEU A 49 11.99 14.22 -14.88
C LEU A 49 10.66 14.98 -14.98
N ALA A 50 10.49 16.08 -14.24
CA ALA A 50 9.32 16.95 -14.39
C ALA A 50 9.25 17.53 -15.80
N ALA A 51 10.39 17.94 -16.38
CA ALA A 51 10.47 18.36 -17.78
C ALA A 51 10.11 17.23 -18.75
N VAL A 52 10.55 15.98 -18.51
CA VAL A 52 10.15 14.82 -19.32
C VAL A 52 8.63 14.57 -19.27
N LEU A 53 7.99 14.81 -18.12
CA LEU A 53 6.55 14.60 -17.91
C LEU A 53 5.66 15.70 -18.53
N THR A 54 6.19 16.88 -18.82
CA THR A 54 5.41 17.93 -19.50
C THR A 54 4.89 17.47 -20.86
N GLY A 55 3.79 18.05 -21.34
CA GLY A 55 3.14 17.64 -22.59
C GLY A 55 2.22 16.42 -22.45
N TRP A 56 2.40 15.55 -21.45
CA TRP A 56 1.50 14.41 -21.21
C TRP A 56 0.19 14.85 -20.55
N ARG A 57 -0.92 14.30 -21.05
CA ARG A 57 -2.27 14.54 -20.54
C ARG A 57 -2.84 13.25 -19.96
N GLY A 58 -3.43 13.34 -18.77
CA GLY A 58 -4.20 12.25 -18.18
C GLY A 58 -5.58 12.11 -18.83
N PRO A 59 -6.24 10.94 -18.69
CA PRO A 59 -7.61 10.77 -19.12
C PRO A 59 -8.52 11.76 -18.40
N ARG A 60 -9.42 12.42 -19.12
CA ARG A 60 -10.43 13.30 -18.54
C ARG A 60 -11.58 12.45 -17.98
N PRO A 61 -12.21 12.85 -16.87
CA PRO A 61 -13.38 12.14 -16.33
C PRO A 61 -14.55 11.97 -17.31
N THR A 62 -14.61 12.82 -18.35
CA THR A 62 -15.60 12.78 -19.42
C THR A 62 -15.22 11.90 -20.60
N ASP A 63 -13.97 11.42 -20.65
CA ASP A 63 -13.56 10.49 -21.68
C ASP A 63 -14.30 9.18 -21.39
N ALA A 64 -15.24 8.79 -22.27
CA ALA A 64 -15.85 7.48 -22.23
C ALA A 64 -14.73 6.42 -22.19
N ALA A 65 -14.98 5.29 -21.51
CA ALA A 65 -14.02 4.19 -21.39
C ALA A 65 -13.26 4.04 -22.72
N PRO A 66 -11.92 4.17 -22.71
CA PRO A 66 -11.19 4.52 -23.92
C PRO A 66 -11.46 3.47 -25.00
N ASP A 67 -12.22 3.86 -26.03
CA ASP A 67 -12.09 3.21 -27.31
C ASP A 67 -10.61 3.31 -27.68
N ALA A 68 -10.03 2.20 -28.13
CA ALA A 68 -8.60 1.98 -28.34
C ALA A 68 -7.93 2.89 -29.42
N GLY A 69 -8.49 4.08 -29.67
CA GLY A 69 -8.01 5.10 -30.59
C GLY A 69 -8.16 6.54 -30.07
N SER A 70 -8.28 6.76 -28.75
CA SER A 70 -8.24 8.13 -28.19
C SER A 70 -6.94 8.84 -28.58
N ALA A 71 -7.04 10.11 -28.98
CA ALA A 71 -5.93 10.97 -29.43
C ALA A 71 -4.65 10.79 -28.60
N ASP A 72 -3.48 10.86 -29.27
CA ASP A 72 -2.16 10.80 -28.65
C ASP A 72 -2.14 11.71 -27.40
N PRO A 73 -1.94 11.15 -26.19
CA PRO A 73 -2.04 11.93 -24.95
C PRO A 73 -0.89 12.94 -24.80
N PHE A 74 0.08 12.92 -25.71
CA PHE A 74 1.20 13.84 -25.73
C PHE A 74 0.93 15.07 -26.62
N ASP A 75 1.04 16.26 -26.02
CA ASP A 75 0.96 17.54 -26.73
C ASP A 75 2.34 18.24 -26.73
N PRO A 76 3.04 18.27 -27.88
CA PRO A 76 4.35 18.92 -28.00
C PRO A 76 4.33 20.41 -27.65
N LEU A 77 3.20 21.11 -27.82
CA LEU A 77 3.09 22.55 -27.51
C LEU A 77 3.15 22.83 -25.99
N TRP A 78 2.88 21.82 -25.17
CA TRP A 78 2.95 21.88 -23.72
C TRP A 78 4.17 21.14 -23.16
N HIS A 79 5.06 20.63 -24.03
CA HIS A 79 6.28 19.96 -23.62
C HIS A 79 7.43 20.95 -23.46
N GLN A 80 8.22 20.77 -22.41
CA GLN A 80 9.48 21.47 -22.20
C GLN A 80 10.46 21.04 -23.30
N PRO A 81 10.94 21.95 -24.17
CA PRO A 81 11.80 21.58 -25.30
C PRO A 81 13.22 21.19 -24.87
N GLY A 82 13.94 20.54 -25.78
CA GLY A 82 15.35 20.15 -25.63
C GLY A 82 15.56 18.74 -25.06
N ASN A 83 16.80 18.28 -25.05
CA ASN A 83 17.15 16.98 -24.44
C ASN A 83 17.12 17.09 -22.90
N LYS A 84 16.84 15.98 -22.22
CA LYS A 84 16.75 15.93 -20.75
C LYS A 84 17.78 14.96 -20.21
N THR A 85 18.49 15.35 -19.16
CA THR A 85 19.41 14.45 -18.45
C THR A 85 18.79 14.04 -17.13
N VAL A 86 18.51 12.75 -16.96
CA VAL A 86 17.94 12.17 -15.73
C VAL A 86 18.88 11.06 -15.26
N LEU A 87 19.34 11.13 -14.00
CA LEU A 87 20.29 10.20 -13.40
C LEU A 87 21.56 10.02 -14.23
N GLY A 88 22.08 11.13 -14.76
CA GLY A 88 23.29 11.15 -15.61
C GLY A 88 23.11 10.58 -17.01
N ARG A 89 21.91 10.14 -17.40
CA ARG A 89 21.59 9.64 -18.75
C ARG A 89 20.85 10.70 -19.56
N ASN A 90 21.27 10.91 -20.80
CA ASN A 90 20.64 11.86 -21.72
C ASN A 90 19.53 11.18 -22.52
N PHE A 91 18.37 11.82 -22.58
CA PHE A 91 17.19 11.40 -23.32
C PHE A 91 16.85 12.44 -24.37
N ALA A 92 16.59 11.98 -25.60
CA ALA A 92 16.20 12.85 -26.70
C ALA A 92 14.84 13.50 -26.41
N GLU A 93 14.59 14.67 -27.00
CA GLU A 93 13.27 15.29 -26.96
C GLU A 93 12.21 14.39 -27.61
N GLY A 94 11.04 14.28 -26.99
CA GLY A 94 9.88 13.60 -27.55
C GLY A 94 9.17 12.67 -26.56
N PRO A 95 8.01 12.12 -26.96
CA PRO A 95 7.21 11.24 -26.09
C PRO A 95 7.92 9.94 -25.71
N GLN A 96 8.88 9.46 -26.50
CA GLN A 96 9.61 8.22 -26.23
C GLN A 96 10.44 8.31 -24.94
N ALA A 97 10.92 9.51 -24.60
CA ALA A 97 11.78 9.75 -23.44
C ALA A 97 11.14 9.29 -22.12
N LEU A 98 9.82 9.46 -21.94
CA LEU A 98 9.17 9.05 -20.70
C LEU A 98 9.29 7.54 -20.48
N ARG A 99 9.03 6.73 -21.51
CA ARG A 99 9.16 5.27 -21.40
C ARG A 99 10.61 4.88 -21.10
N GLU A 100 11.57 5.46 -21.81
CA GLU A 100 12.99 5.14 -21.61
C GLU A 100 13.50 5.51 -20.20
N VAL A 101 13.01 6.64 -19.65
CA VAL A 101 13.30 7.02 -18.27
C VAL A 101 12.68 6.03 -17.29
N LEU A 102 11.40 5.68 -17.45
CA LEU A 102 10.72 4.72 -16.57
C LEU A 102 11.36 3.33 -16.61
N ASP A 103 11.75 2.87 -17.80
CA ASP A 103 12.51 1.63 -18.01
C ASP A 103 13.88 1.66 -17.31
N GLY A 104 14.52 2.84 -17.30
CA GLY A 104 15.75 3.08 -16.55
C GLY A 104 15.53 3.06 -15.04
N LEU A 105 14.47 3.70 -14.54
CA LEU A 105 14.13 3.72 -13.13
C LEU A 105 13.78 2.31 -12.63
N ALA A 106 13.01 1.53 -13.39
CA ALA A 106 12.66 0.15 -13.03
C ALA A 106 13.90 -0.74 -12.82
N ARG A 107 14.97 -0.51 -13.60
CA ARG A 107 16.23 -1.27 -13.54
C ARG A 107 17.29 -0.63 -12.64
N HIS A 108 17.00 0.53 -12.04
CA HIS A 108 17.94 1.18 -11.14
C HIS A 108 18.23 0.30 -9.92
N PRO A 109 19.47 0.18 -9.43
CA PRO A 109 19.82 -0.72 -8.32
C PRO A 109 19.05 -0.51 -7.00
N SER A 110 18.49 0.69 -6.79
CA SER A 110 17.63 1.03 -5.66
C SER A 110 16.21 0.49 -5.79
N THR A 111 15.67 0.37 -7.01
CA THR A 111 14.25 0.02 -7.23
C THR A 111 13.90 -1.39 -6.76
N PRO A 112 14.66 -2.46 -7.09
CA PRO A 112 14.38 -3.79 -6.59
C PRO A 112 14.32 -3.84 -5.06
N ARG A 113 15.23 -3.12 -4.39
CA ARG A 113 15.34 -3.07 -2.94
C ARG A 113 14.20 -2.28 -2.30
N PHE A 114 13.82 -1.16 -2.89
CA PHE A 114 12.70 -0.35 -2.46
C PHE A 114 11.39 -1.13 -2.55
N ILE A 115 11.09 -1.73 -3.71
CA ILE A 115 9.88 -2.55 -3.90
C ILE A 115 9.89 -3.78 -2.99
N ALA A 116 11.02 -4.49 -2.88
CA ALA A 116 11.18 -5.62 -1.96
C ALA A 116 10.90 -5.22 -0.51
N THR A 117 11.40 -4.06 -0.05
CA THR A 117 11.17 -3.57 1.31
C THR A 117 9.70 -3.23 1.54
N LYS A 118 9.02 -2.61 0.56
CA LYS A 118 7.57 -2.35 0.63
C LYS A 118 6.78 -3.64 0.79
N LEU A 119 7.05 -4.64 -0.05
CA LEU A 119 6.36 -5.93 -0.02
C LEU A 119 6.63 -6.71 1.28
N ALA A 120 7.91 -6.87 1.63
CA ALA A 120 8.29 -7.55 2.86
C ALA A 120 7.69 -6.87 4.09
N ARG A 121 7.66 -5.53 4.12
CA ARG A 121 7.00 -4.81 5.20
C ARG A 121 5.50 -5.08 5.24
N HIS A 122 4.84 -4.92 4.10
CA HIS A 122 3.39 -5.04 4.03
C HIS A 122 2.92 -6.45 4.42
N PHE A 123 3.62 -7.50 3.99
CA PHE A 123 3.17 -8.87 4.22
C PHE A 123 3.72 -9.53 5.48
N VAL A 124 4.95 -9.21 5.92
CA VAL A 124 5.65 -10.00 6.94
C VAL A 124 5.75 -9.28 8.29
N ALA A 125 6.41 -8.11 8.34
CA ALA A 125 6.66 -7.41 9.60
C ALA A 125 6.89 -5.91 9.37
N ASP A 126 6.63 -5.07 10.37
CA ASP A 126 6.88 -3.63 10.25
C ASP A 126 8.36 -3.32 9.97
N GLU A 127 9.27 -4.09 10.57
CA GLU A 127 10.69 -4.10 10.26
C GLU A 127 11.07 -5.47 9.67
N PRO A 128 11.00 -5.64 8.34
CA PRO A 128 11.24 -6.94 7.71
C PRO A 128 12.73 -7.34 7.81
N PRO A 129 13.04 -8.64 7.97
CA PRO A 129 14.42 -9.12 7.94
C PRO A 129 15.12 -8.75 6.63
N LEU A 130 16.37 -8.28 6.71
CA LEU A 130 17.15 -7.91 5.52
C LEU A 130 17.32 -9.08 4.55
N ALA A 131 17.46 -10.32 5.05
CA ALA A 131 17.57 -11.51 4.22
C ALA A 131 16.35 -11.72 3.30
N LEU A 132 15.14 -11.40 3.78
CA LEU A 132 13.93 -11.46 2.96
C LEU A 132 13.96 -10.36 1.90
N VAL A 133 14.31 -9.12 2.29
CA VAL A 133 14.42 -7.99 1.34
C VAL A 133 15.42 -8.31 0.23
N ASP A 134 16.60 -8.82 0.57
CA ASP A 134 17.64 -9.19 -0.39
C ASP A 134 17.18 -10.31 -1.32
N ARG A 135 16.50 -11.34 -0.80
CA ARG A 135 15.92 -12.43 -1.61
C ARG A 135 14.94 -11.91 -2.65
N LEU A 136 14.04 -11.02 -2.25
CA LEU A 136 13.03 -10.45 -3.15
C LEU A 136 13.65 -9.48 -4.16
N ALA A 137 14.60 -8.66 -3.73
CA ALA A 137 15.30 -7.73 -4.60
C ALA A 137 16.14 -8.47 -5.65
N GLN A 138 16.81 -9.55 -5.26
CA GLN A 138 17.51 -10.44 -6.19
C GLN A 138 16.53 -11.04 -7.19
N ARG A 139 15.39 -11.57 -6.72
CA ARG A 139 14.40 -12.15 -7.62
C ARG A 139 13.87 -11.14 -8.63
N PHE A 140 13.56 -9.93 -8.18
CA PHE A 140 13.13 -8.83 -9.04
C PHE A 140 14.17 -8.55 -10.13
N ALA A 141 15.46 -8.48 -9.77
CA ALA A 141 16.54 -8.21 -10.74
C ALA A 141 16.74 -9.36 -11.74
N GLU A 142 16.68 -10.61 -11.30
CA GLU A 142 16.82 -11.80 -12.17
C GLU A 142 15.70 -11.93 -13.20
N THR A 143 14.50 -11.43 -12.86
CA THR A 143 13.31 -11.53 -13.72
C THR A 143 12.93 -10.23 -14.39
N ASP A 144 13.85 -9.26 -14.46
CA ASP A 144 13.64 -7.92 -15.04
C ASP A 144 12.33 -7.24 -14.56
N GLY A 145 12.03 -7.38 -13.27
CA GLY A 145 10.87 -6.75 -12.64
C GLY A 145 9.55 -7.53 -12.67
N ASP A 146 9.53 -8.82 -13.04
CA ASP A 146 8.32 -9.66 -12.92
C ASP A 146 7.84 -9.77 -11.46
N LEU A 147 6.84 -8.95 -11.11
CA LEU A 147 6.23 -8.94 -9.78
C LEU A 147 5.59 -10.27 -9.42
N SER A 148 5.06 -11.05 -10.38
CA SER A 148 4.48 -12.37 -10.07
C SER A 148 5.56 -13.32 -9.56
N ALA A 149 6.77 -13.27 -10.11
CA ALA A 149 7.90 -14.04 -9.63
C ALA A 149 8.36 -13.57 -8.23
N VAL A 150 8.33 -12.26 -7.97
CA VAL A 150 8.66 -11.69 -6.65
C VAL A 150 7.64 -12.09 -5.59
N TYR A 151 6.34 -12.03 -5.90
CA TYR A 151 5.27 -12.49 -4.99
C TYR A 151 5.38 -13.97 -4.66
N ARG A 152 5.71 -14.82 -5.65
CA ARG A 152 5.98 -16.24 -5.39
C ARG A 152 7.16 -16.40 -4.42
N ALA A 153 8.27 -15.69 -4.66
CA ALA A 153 9.43 -15.74 -3.76
C ALA A 153 9.11 -15.25 -2.33
N LEU A 154 8.20 -14.28 -2.17
CA LEU A 154 7.71 -13.83 -0.86
C LEU A 154 6.87 -14.93 -0.18
N ILE A 155 5.93 -15.52 -0.92
CA ILE A 155 5.08 -16.60 -0.41
C ILE A 155 5.91 -17.84 -0.06
N ASP A 156 6.96 -18.16 -0.80
CA ASP A 156 7.81 -19.32 -0.53
C ASP A 156 8.85 -19.07 0.58
N ALA A 157 9.00 -17.81 1.03
CA ALA A 157 9.99 -17.45 2.03
C ALA A 157 9.58 -17.96 3.43
N PRO A 158 10.48 -18.65 4.18
CA PRO A 158 10.17 -19.13 5.52
C PRO A 158 9.83 -18.00 6.50
N GLU A 159 10.38 -16.80 6.29
CA GLU A 159 10.10 -15.61 7.08
C GLU A 159 8.61 -15.21 7.01
N ALA A 160 7.91 -15.50 5.89
CA ALA A 160 6.50 -15.19 5.72
C ALA A 160 5.56 -16.12 6.50
N TRP A 161 6.07 -17.26 6.98
CA TRP A 161 5.30 -18.29 7.70
C TRP A 161 5.78 -18.51 9.12
N ALA A 162 6.54 -17.56 9.67
CA ALA A 162 6.93 -17.61 11.07
C ALA A 162 5.69 -17.70 11.98
N MET A 163 5.76 -18.52 13.03
CA MET A 163 4.57 -18.89 13.83
C MET A 163 3.97 -17.75 14.66
N ALA A 164 4.73 -16.69 14.95
CA ALA A 164 4.25 -15.56 15.74
C ALA A 164 3.77 -14.45 14.80
N PRO A 165 2.44 -14.17 14.75
CA PRO A 165 1.91 -13.10 13.91
C PRO A 165 2.41 -11.76 14.44
N ALA A 166 3.30 -11.10 13.69
CA ALA A 166 3.96 -9.89 14.13
C ALA A 166 3.15 -8.64 13.76
N LYS A 167 2.37 -8.71 12.68
CA LYS A 167 1.78 -7.52 12.08
C LYS A 167 0.38 -7.28 12.62
N LEU A 168 0.09 -6.04 13.02
CA LEU A 168 -1.28 -5.66 13.34
C LEU A 168 -2.09 -5.62 12.03
N LYS A 169 -3.27 -6.24 12.04
CA LYS A 169 -4.23 -6.13 10.94
C LYS A 169 -4.65 -4.68 10.77
N THR A 170 -4.57 -4.14 9.55
CA THR A 170 -5.20 -2.85 9.22
C THR A 170 -6.72 -2.91 9.50
N PRO A 171 -7.42 -1.78 9.61
CA PRO A 171 -8.87 -1.79 9.73
C PRO A 171 -9.59 -2.64 8.67
N GLU A 172 -9.12 -2.60 7.42
CA GLU A 172 -9.60 -3.42 6.32
C GLU A 172 -9.43 -4.91 6.60
N GLU A 173 -8.22 -5.35 6.94
CA GLU A 173 -7.93 -6.74 7.26
C GLU A 173 -8.71 -7.23 8.49
N PHE A 174 -8.88 -6.36 9.49
CA PHE A 174 -9.63 -6.65 10.70
C PHE A 174 -11.11 -6.86 10.39
N VAL A 175 -11.75 -5.94 9.68
CA VAL A 175 -13.17 -6.02 9.29
C VAL A 175 -13.42 -7.22 8.37
N LEU A 176 -12.58 -7.43 7.36
CA LEU A 176 -12.71 -8.56 6.43
C LEU A 176 -12.49 -9.90 7.13
N SER A 177 -11.49 -10.00 8.01
CA SER A 177 -11.24 -11.24 8.76
C SER A 177 -12.35 -11.54 9.76
N ALA A 178 -12.94 -10.52 10.40
CA ALA A 178 -14.11 -10.67 11.26
C ALA A 178 -15.35 -11.12 10.46
N ALA A 179 -15.58 -10.54 9.29
CA ALA A 179 -16.68 -10.96 8.42
C ALA A 179 -16.52 -12.41 7.94
N ARG A 180 -15.29 -12.82 7.62
CA ARG A 180 -14.95 -14.21 7.27
C ARG A 180 -15.13 -15.15 8.46
N LEU A 181 -14.63 -14.77 9.64
CA LEU A 181 -14.78 -15.53 10.89
C LEU A 181 -16.27 -15.81 11.19
N LEU A 182 -17.10 -14.78 11.06
CA LEU A 182 -18.54 -14.82 11.34
C LEU A 182 -19.37 -15.33 10.16
N ARG A 183 -18.74 -15.73 9.05
CA ARG A 183 -19.38 -16.25 7.84
C ARG A 183 -20.51 -15.34 7.33
N LEU A 184 -20.29 -14.02 7.36
CA LEU A 184 -21.31 -13.04 6.97
C LEU A 184 -21.58 -13.04 5.46
N GLY A 185 -20.63 -13.51 4.65
CA GLY A 185 -20.70 -13.43 3.19
C GLY A 185 -20.98 -11.99 2.73
N ASP A 186 -21.85 -11.85 1.73
CA ASP A 186 -22.20 -10.55 1.16
C ASP A 186 -23.00 -9.65 2.11
N ARG A 187 -23.49 -10.18 3.25
CA ARG A 187 -24.29 -9.40 4.21
C ARG A 187 -23.51 -8.20 4.76
N LEU A 188 -22.18 -8.29 4.82
CA LEU A 188 -21.32 -7.17 5.21
C LEU A 188 -21.46 -5.98 4.22
N ALA A 189 -21.56 -6.27 2.93
CA ALA A 189 -21.64 -5.27 1.87
C ALA A 189 -23.05 -4.67 1.69
N THR A 190 -24.10 -5.40 2.07
CA THR A 190 -25.49 -5.04 1.70
C THR A 190 -26.11 -3.83 2.41
N ARG A 191 -25.69 -3.47 3.62
CA ARG A 191 -26.33 -2.38 4.39
C ARG A 191 -25.51 -1.11 4.50
N ALA A 192 -24.20 -1.24 4.64
CA ALA A 192 -23.27 -0.12 4.67
C ALA A 192 -21.86 -0.67 4.39
N PRO A 193 -21.50 -0.85 3.10
CA PRO A 193 -20.33 -1.63 2.70
C PRO A 193 -19.03 -1.13 3.35
N ASP A 194 -18.96 0.17 3.63
CA ASP A 194 -17.77 0.82 4.19
C ASP A 194 -17.95 1.30 5.63
N ALA A 195 -19.07 1.03 6.31
CA ALA A 195 -19.32 1.65 7.63
C ALA A 195 -18.28 1.23 8.68
N GLY A 196 -17.87 -0.04 8.70
CA GLY A 196 -16.81 -0.49 9.59
C GLY A 196 -15.45 0.14 9.26
N LEU A 197 -15.12 0.21 7.98
CA LEU A 197 -13.84 0.76 7.49
C LEU A 197 -13.75 2.27 7.71
N THR A 198 -14.86 2.98 7.51
CA THR A 198 -14.98 4.42 7.74
C THR A 198 -14.91 4.73 9.23
N ALA A 199 -15.60 3.97 10.08
CA ALA A 199 -15.56 4.14 11.53
C ALA A 199 -14.16 3.90 12.12
N LEU A 200 -13.38 3.02 11.51
CA LEU A 200 -12.00 2.70 11.91
C LEU A 200 -10.94 3.54 11.17
N GLY A 201 -11.35 4.55 10.39
CA GLY A 201 -10.44 5.52 9.77
C GLY A 201 -9.74 5.08 8.47
N GLN A 202 -10.07 3.92 7.89
CA GLN A 202 -9.49 3.44 6.63
C GLN A 202 -10.57 3.32 5.53
N ARG A 203 -11.20 4.44 5.17
CA ARG A 203 -12.22 4.44 4.13
C ARG A 203 -11.63 4.00 2.77
N PRO A 204 -12.26 3.06 2.04
CA PRO A 204 -11.78 2.63 0.73
C PRO A 204 -11.59 3.81 -0.23
N GLN A 205 -10.49 3.79 -0.98
CA GLN A 205 -10.15 4.82 -1.98
C GLN A 205 -10.04 6.26 -1.44
N ALA A 206 -9.85 6.43 -0.13
CA ALA A 206 -9.80 7.74 0.52
C ALA A 206 -8.47 8.01 1.25
N ALA A 207 -7.38 7.36 0.84
CA ALA A 207 -6.05 7.67 1.36
C ALA A 207 -5.72 9.14 1.06
N THR A 208 -5.17 9.84 2.06
CA THR A 208 -4.93 11.29 1.99
C THR A 208 -3.71 11.68 1.15
N SER A 209 -2.91 10.69 0.76
CA SER A 209 -1.66 10.86 0.01
C SER A 209 -1.52 9.77 -1.06
N PRO A 210 -0.84 10.05 -2.19
CA PRO A 210 -0.44 9.05 -3.19
C PRO A 210 0.44 7.92 -2.63
N ALA A 211 1.03 8.11 -1.44
CA ALA A 211 1.75 7.05 -0.74
C ALA A 211 0.83 5.89 -0.28
N GLY A 212 -0.50 6.08 -0.30
CA GLY A 212 -1.48 5.12 0.17
C GLY A 212 -1.62 5.12 1.70
N TRP A 213 -2.28 4.08 2.21
CA TRP A 213 -2.43 3.88 3.65
C TRP A 213 -1.11 3.45 4.30
N PRO A 214 -0.90 3.73 5.60
CA PRO A 214 0.26 3.23 6.32
C PRO A 214 0.18 1.71 6.54
N ASP A 215 1.35 1.08 6.57
CA ASP A 215 1.58 -0.36 6.74
C ASP A 215 2.35 -0.65 8.04
N THR A 216 2.42 0.28 8.98
CA THR A 216 3.07 0.09 10.28
C THR A 216 2.02 0.11 11.38
N ALA A 217 2.19 -0.76 12.38
CA ALA A 217 1.23 -0.91 13.46
C ALA A 217 1.07 0.37 14.28
N SER A 218 2.13 1.17 14.43
CA SER A 218 2.10 2.44 15.20
C SER A 218 1.04 3.43 14.69
N GLU A 219 0.78 3.44 13.39
CA GLU A 219 -0.22 4.32 12.75
C GLU A 219 -1.65 3.85 13.02
N TRP A 220 -1.82 2.58 13.41
CA TRP A 220 -3.11 1.94 13.68
C TRP A 220 -3.33 1.59 15.16
N LEU A 221 -2.34 1.87 16.03
CA LEU A 221 -2.33 1.57 17.47
C LEU A 221 -2.43 2.82 18.36
N GLY A 222 -2.71 3.98 17.80
CA GLY A 222 -2.99 5.18 18.59
C GLY A 222 -4.18 4.95 19.55
N PRO A 223 -4.26 5.64 20.70
CA PRO A 223 -5.33 5.45 21.69
C PRO A 223 -6.74 5.49 21.09
N GLU A 224 -6.98 6.45 20.19
CA GLU A 224 -8.25 6.61 19.48
C GLU A 224 -8.54 5.40 18.56
N ALA A 225 -7.55 4.94 17.80
CA ALA A 225 -7.71 3.81 16.88
C ALA A 225 -8.01 2.49 17.64
N VAL A 226 -7.37 2.30 18.81
CA VAL A 226 -7.66 1.16 19.69
C VAL A 226 -9.08 1.25 20.24
N TRP A 227 -9.49 2.43 20.69
CA TRP A 227 -10.84 2.65 21.20
C TRP A 227 -11.91 2.37 20.13
N GLN A 228 -11.74 2.88 18.91
CA GLN A 228 -12.65 2.63 17.79
C GLN A 228 -12.76 1.15 17.44
N ARG A 229 -11.66 0.38 17.55
CA ARG A 229 -11.69 -1.10 17.39
C ARG A 229 -12.52 -1.78 18.46
N VAL A 230 -12.40 -1.35 19.71
CA VAL A 230 -13.21 -1.88 20.82
C VAL A 230 -14.68 -1.58 20.59
N GLU A 231 -15.03 -0.32 20.31
CA GLU A 231 -16.42 0.08 20.03
C GLU A 231 -17.01 -0.71 18.86
N TRP A 232 -16.27 -0.82 17.76
CA TRP A 232 -16.71 -1.58 16.60
C TRP A 232 -16.93 -3.06 16.94
N SER A 233 -16.01 -3.67 17.70
CA SER A 233 -16.12 -5.08 18.10
C SER A 233 -17.31 -5.34 19.01
N VAL A 234 -17.58 -4.44 19.97
CA VAL A 234 -18.77 -4.49 20.82
C VAL A 234 -20.04 -4.38 19.98
N GLN A 235 -20.12 -3.41 19.06
CA GLN A 235 -21.29 -3.25 18.19
C GLN A 235 -21.56 -4.47 17.30
N VAL A 236 -20.51 -5.14 16.82
CA VAL A 236 -20.64 -6.40 16.06
C VAL A 236 -21.13 -7.52 16.98
N ALA A 237 -20.57 -7.59 18.18
CA ALA A 237 -20.89 -8.60 19.16
C ALA A 237 -22.32 -8.47 19.71
N ASP A 238 -22.82 -7.27 19.95
CA ASP A 238 -24.21 -7.04 20.37
C ASP A 238 -25.21 -7.52 19.30
N ARG A 239 -24.85 -7.37 18.03
CA ARG A 239 -25.70 -7.79 16.90
C ARG A 239 -25.69 -9.29 16.65
N LEU A 240 -24.56 -9.96 16.89
CA LEU A 240 -24.33 -11.33 16.42
C LEU A 240 -23.97 -12.33 17.53
N GLY A 241 -23.61 -11.86 18.72
CA GLY A 241 -23.09 -12.68 19.81
C GLY A 241 -24.07 -13.74 20.30
N MET A 242 -25.37 -13.47 20.24
CA MET A 242 -26.39 -14.49 20.57
C MET A 242 -26.51 -15.61 19.51
N ALA A 243 -26.08 -15.36 18.28
CA ALA A 243 -26.19 -16.31 17.16
C ALA A 243 -24.91 -17.14 16.97
N VAL A 244 -23.85 -16.86 17.72
CA VAL A 244 -22.52 -17.43 17.52
C VAL A 244 -21.91 -17.84 18.86
N ASP A 245 -21.43 -19.09 18.96
CA ASP A 245 -20.63 -19.50 20.11
C ASP A 245 -19.16 -19.10 19.90
N ALA A 246 -18.76 -18.00 20.54
CA ALA A 246 -17.40 -17.47 20.47
C ALA A 246 -16.34 -18.44 21.01
N ARG A 247 -16.67 -19.34 21.96
CA ARG A 247 -15.70 -20.29 22.54
C ARG A 247 -15.32 -21.34 21.50
N THR A 248 -16.33 -21.96 20.89
CA THR A 248 -16.14 -22.91 19.79
C THR A 248 -15.49 -22.24 18.59
N LEU A 249 -15.88 -20.99 18.28
CA LEU A 249 -15.31 -20.25 17.16
C LEU A 249 -13.84 -19.90 17.38
N ALA A 250 -13.45 -19.48 18.59
CA ALA A 250 -12.06 -19.19 18.93
C ALA A 250 -11.18 -20.44 18.74
N ALA A 251 -11.61 -21.58 19.30
CA ALA A 251 -10.87 -22.83 19.21
C ALA A 251 -10.73 -23.34 17.77
N SER A 252 -11.79 -23.26 16.97
CA SER A 252 -11.80 -23.76 15.59
C SER A 252 -11.11 -22.84 14.58
N SER A 253 -11.07 -21.53 14.84
CA SER A 253 -10.50 -20.54 13.90
C SER A 253 -9.03 -20.22 14.17
N LEU A 254 -8.63 -20.06 15.44
CA LEU A 254 -7.25 -19.75 15.81
C LEU A 254 -6.44 -21.02 16.11
N GLY A 255 -7.11 -22.10 16.55
CA GLY A 255 -6.47 -23.40 16.77
C GLY A 255 -5.24 -23.28 17.69
N PRO A 256 -4.05 -23.73 17.25
CA PRO A 256 -2.81 -23.63 18.02
C PRO A 256 -2.38 -22.20 18.35
N LEU A 257 -2.85 -21.19 17.60
CA LEU A 257 -2.52 -19.79 17.86
C LEU A 257 -3.32 -19.22 19.03
N LEU A 258 -4.39 -19.86 19.49
CA LEU A 258 -5.16 -19.36 20.63
C LEU A 258 -4.36 -19.50 21.94
N GLY A 259 -3.86 -18.39 22.45
CA GLY A 259 -3.15 -18.32 23.72
C GLY A 259 -4.06 -18.63 24.92
N GLU A 260 -3.45 -19.12 25.99
CA GLU A 260 -4.16 -19.52 27.21
C GLU A 260 -4.87 -18.34 27.89
N ALA A 261 -4.25 -17.14 27.88
CA ALA A 261 -4.86 -15.94 28.44
C ALA A 261 -6.15 -15.56 27.69
N SER A 262 -6.10 -15.48 26.35
CA SER A 262 -7.28 -15.18 25.51
C SER A 262 -8.36 -16.23 25.68
N ARG A 263 -7.99 -17.52 25.69
CA ARG A 263 -8.92 -18.64 25.94
C ARG A 263 -9.66 -18.45 27.27
N GLN A 264 -8.92 -18.20 28.34
CA GLN A 264 -9.51 -18.02 29.68
C GLN A 264 -10.43 -16.81 29.77
N GLN A 265 -10.10 -15.70 29.12
CA GLN A 265 -10.95 -14.50 29.11
C GLN A 265 -12.27 -14.77 28.36
N ILE A 266 -12.19 -15.41 27.18
CA ILE A 266 -13.38 -15.77 26.39
C ILE A 266 -14.27 -16.76 27.17
N GLU A 267 -13.67 -17.74 27.86
CA GLU A 267 -14.41 -18.71 28.68
C GLU A 267 -15.12 -18.07 29.87
N ARG A 268 -14.50 -17.07 30.51
CA ARG A 268 -15.04 -16.37 31.68
C ARG A 268 -15.97 -15.21 31.34
N ALA A 269 -16.22 -14.95 30.06
CA ALA A 269 -17.15 -13.92 29.63
C ALA A 269 -18.55 -14.13 30.24
N ALA A 270 -19.13 -13.06 30.77
CA ALA A 270 -20.42 -13.04 31.46
C ALA A 270 -21.59 -13.42 30.53
N ASP A 271 -21.48 -13.09 29.24
CA ASP A 271 -22.48 -13.40 28.22
C ASP A 271 -21.84 -13.65 26.84
N ALA A 272 -22.68 -14.05 25.87
CA ALA A 272 -22.24 -14.39 24.53
C ALA A 272 -21.72 -13.19 23.71
N PRO A 273 -22.35 -12.00 23.74
CA PRO A 273 -21.77 -10.78 23.17
C PRO A 273 -20.39 -10.44 23.75
N GLN A 274 -20.20 -10.46 25.07
CA GLN A 274 -18.90 -10.20 25.66
C GLN A 274 -17.86 -11.22 25.20
N ALA A 275 -18.22 -12.51 25.12
CA ALA A 275 -17.32 -13.56 24.63
C ALA A 275 -16.87 -13.28 23.18
N LEU A 276 -17.78 -12.85 22.31
CA LEU A 276 -17.46 -12.50 20.93
C LEU A 276 -16.61 -11.23 20.82
N ALA A 277 -16.90 -10.19 21.60
CA ALA A 277 -16.09 -8.97 21.65
C ALA A 277 -14.65 -9.28 22.11
N LEU A 278 -14.49 -10.13 23.13
CA LEU A 278 -13.18 -10.59 23.61
C LEU A 278 -12.43 -11.41 22.55
N LEU A 279 -13.12 -12.26 21.80
CA LEU A 279 -12.51 -12.98 20.67
C LEU A 279 -12.02 -12.02 19.59
N LEU A 280 -12.84 -11.05 19.18
CA LEU A 280 -12.44 -10.06 18.17
C LEU A 280 -11.28 -9.19 18.67
N MET A 281 -11.22 -8.87 19.96
CA MET A 281 -10.13 -8.07 20.54
C MET A 281 -8.92 -8.89 21.02
N ALA A 282 -8.94 -10.21 20.87
CA ALA A 282 -7.83 -11.07 21.25
C ALA A 282 -6.56 -10.68 20.45
N PRO A 283 -5.38 -10.59 21.08
CA PRO A 283 -4.12 -10.24 20.38
C PRO A 283 -3.87 -11.12 19.15
N GLU A 284 -4.24 -12.40 19.24
CA GLU A 284 -4.04 -13.39 18.18
C GLU A 284 -5.03 -13.22 17.03
N PHE A 285 -6.19 -12.62 17.28
CA PHE A 285 -7.11 -12.22 16.21
C PHE A 285 -6.74 -10.86 15.61
N GLN A 286 -6.18 -9.94 16.39
CA GLN A 286 -5.76 -8.62 15.93
C GLN A 286 -4.55 -8.66 14.99
N ARG A 287 -3.79 -9.76 14.97
CA ARG A 287 -2.53 -9.87 14.25
C ARG A 287 -2.57 -10.91 13.13
N ARG A 288 -1.64 -10.77 12.19
CA ARG A 288 -1.35 -11.70 11.09
C ARG A 288 0.15 -11.84 10.89
#